data_AF-A0A4U2ZUQ1-F1
#
_entry.id   AF-A0A4U2ZUQ1-F1
#
_cell.length_a   1.000
_cell.length_b   1.000
_cell.length_c   1.000
_cell.angle_alpha   90.00
_cell.angle_beta   90.00
_cell.angle_gamma   90.00
#
_symmetry.space_group_name_H-M   'P 1'
#
loop_
_entity.id
_entity.type
_entity.pdbx_description
1 polymer ?
#
loop_
_entity_poly.entity_id
_entity_poly.type
_entity_poly.pdbx_seq_one_letter_code
_entity_poly.pdbx_strand_id
1 'polypeptide(L)' 'MLVAYDSMTGNVKRFIHKLNMPAVQIDEALVLDEDFILITYTTGFGNVPERVLDFLERNNEKLKGVSASGNR' A
#
# COMPACT_ATOMS: atom_id res chain seq x y z
N MET A 1 -9.25 10.48 4.61
CA MET A 1 -9.03 9.14 4.03
C MET A 1 -7.54 8.99 3.78
N LEU A 2 -6.91 8.11 4.55
CA LEU A 2 -5.48 7.86 4.53
C LEU A 2 -5.10 6.95 3.35
N VAL A 3 -3.92 7.15 2.76
CA VAL A 3 -3.33 6.21 1.80
C VAL A 3 -2.16 5.48 2.42
N ALA A 4 -2.32 4.17 2.66
CA ALA A 4 -1.21 3.30 2.99
C ALA A 4 -0.55 2.82 1.68
N TYR A 5 0.78 2.80 1.61
CA TYR A 5 1.45 2.33 0.41
C TYR A 5 2.74 1.57 0.69
N ASP A 6 3.15 0.73 -0.25
CA ASP A 6 4.50 0.15 -0.28
C ASP A 6 5.19 0.43 -1.61
N SER A 7 6.52 0.50 -1.60
CA SER A 7 7.31 0.76 -2.80
C SER A 7 8.71 0.20 -2.72
N MET A 8 9.02 -0.76 -3.59
CA MET A 8 10.36 -1.33 -3.70
C MET A 8 11.34 -0.40 -4.43
N THR A 9 10.99 0.03 -5.66
CA THR A 9 11.87 0.85 -6.52
C THR A 9 11.44 2.32 -6.62
N GLY A 10 10.44 2.71 -5.82
CA GLY A 10 9.96 4.09 -5.73
C GLY A 10 8.88 4.51 -6.73
N ASN A 11 8.43 3.63 -7.64
CA ASN A 11 7.35 3.96 -8.59
C ASN A 11 6.04 4.34 -7.89
N VAL A 12 5.59 3.51 -6.95
CA VAL A 12 4.42 3.82 -6.11
C VAL A 12 4.67 5.08 -5.30
N LYS A 13 5.83 5.23 -4.65
CA LYS A 13 6.18 6.43 -3.89
C LYS A 13 6.05 7.70 -4.76
N ARG A 14 6.56 7.70 -5.99
CA ARG A 14 6.41 8.84 -6.92
C ARG A 14 4.95 9.10 -7.31
N PHE A 15 4.12 8.07 -7.43
CA PHE A 15 2.69 8.23 -7.68
C PHE A 15 1.99 8.89 -6.49
N ILE A 16 2.28 8.43 -5.26
CA ILE A 16 1.72 9.00 -4.03
C ILE A 16 2.01 10.50 -3.90
N HIS A 17 3.23 10.94 -4.20
CA HIS A 17 3.59 12.37 -4.15
C HIS A 17 2.78 13.25 -5.12
N LYS A 18 2.14 12.67 -6.14
CA LYS A 18 1.27 13.41 -7.07
C LYS A 18 -0.15 13.57 -6.56
N LEU A 19 -0.57 12.76 -5.59
CA LEU A 19 -1.95 12.76 -5.09
C LEU A 19 -2.24 13.94 -4.16
N ASN A 20 -1.22 14.52 -3.51
CA ASN A 20 -1.39 15.54 -2.47
C ASN A 20 -2.39 15.10 -1.38
N MET A 21 -2.37 13.81 -1.02
CA MET A 21 -3.20 13.22 0.03
C MET A 21 -2.35 12.80 1.23
N PRO A 22 -2.92 12.71 2.44
CA PRO A 22 -2.26 12.07 3.57
C PRO A 22 -1.88 10.64 3.21
N ALA A 23 -0.58 10.32 3.31
CA ALA A 23 -0.08 9.00 2.94
C ALA A 23 1.04 8.55 3.87
N VAL A 24 1.06 7.25 4.16
CA VAL A 24 2.06 6.60 5.01
C VAL A 24 2.63 5.40 4.29
N GLN A 25 3.96 5.26 4.32
CA GLN A 25 4.61 4.04 3.83
C GLN A 25 4.44 2.95 4.89
N ILE A 26 4.00 1.76 4.48
CA ILE A 26 3.82 0.65 5.42
C ILE A 26 5.17 0.12 5.90
N ASP A 27 5.17 -0.39 7.12
CA ASP A 27 6.27 -1.13 7.73
C ASP A 27 5.73 -2.34 8.51
N GLU A 28 6.64 -3.08 9.15
CA GLU A 28 6.34 -4.32 9.85
C GLU A 28 5.58 -4.13 11.17
N ALA A 29 5.49 -2.92 11.72
CA ALA A 29 4.83 -2.66 13.01
C ALA A 29 3.58 -1.77 12.88
N LEU A 30 3.36 -1.17 11.72
CA LEU A 30 2.29 -0.21 11.49
C LEU A 30 0.90 -0.84 11.68
N VAL A 31 0.12 -0.26 12.58
CA VAL A 31 -1.31 -0.53 12.77
C VAL A 31 -2.08 0.76 12.51
N LEU A 32 -3.14 0.67 11.72
CA LEU A 32 -4.01 1.78 11.35
C LEU A 32 -5.37 1.60 12.01
N ASP A 33 -5.81 2.62 12.74
CA ASP A 33 -7.10 2.68 13.42
C ASP A 33 -8.17 3.47 12.62
N GLU A 34 -7.76 4.17 11.56
CA GLU A 34 -8.63 4.88 10.61
C GLU A 34 -8.79 4.17 9.27
N ASP A 35 -9.87 4.51 8.54
CA ASP A 35 -10.16 3.98 7.22
C ASP A 35 -9.12 4.41 6.17
N PHE A 36 -8.60 3.44 5.40
CA PHE A 36 -7.54 3.69 4.43
C PHE A 36 -7.75 2.99 3.08
N ILE A 37 -7.05 3.51 2.07
CA ILE A 37 -6.84 2.88 0.76
C ILE A 37 -5.41 2.38 0.68
N LEU A 38 -5.21 1.16 0.17
CA LEU A 38 -3.89 0.61 -0.07
C LEU A 38 -3.45 0.84 -1.52
N ILE A 39 -2.22 1.33 -1.72
CA ILE A 39 -1.56 1.35 -3.03
C ILE A 39 -0.29 0.53 -2.98
N THR A 40 -0.26 -0.58 -3.72
CA THR A 40 0.86 -1.54 -3.71
C THR A 40 1.53 -1.67 -5.08
N TYR A 41 2.67 -2.34 -5.12
CA TYR A 41 3.30 -2.82 -6.36
C TYR A 41 3.04 -4.31 -6.53
N THR A 42 3.24 -4.84 -7.74
CA THR A 42 3.18 -6.28 -8.01
C THR A 42 4.57 -6.92 -8.03
N THR A 43 4.67 -8.17 -7.57
CA THR A 43 5.88 -9.00 -7.65
C THR A 43 5.67 -10.18 -8.59
N GLY A 44 6.74 -10.67 -9.23
CA GLY A 44 6.73 -11.90 -10.03
C GLY A 44 5.52 -12.04 -10.97
N PHE A 45 4.81 -13.16 -10.86
CA PHE A 45 3.66 -13.55 -11.69
C PHE A 45 2.33 -12.92 -11.24
N GLY A 46 2.34 -11.63 -10.89
CA GLY A 46 1.16 -10.94 -10.37
C GLY A 46 0.89 -11.16 -8.89
N ASN A 47 1.93 -11.50 -8.13
CA ASN A 47 1.88 -11.71 -6.70
C ASN A 47 1.82 -10.39 -5.92
N VAL A 48 1.32 -10.48 -4.69
CA VAL A 48 1.38 -9.39 -3.70
C VAL A 48 2.75 -9.43 -3.00
N PRO A 49 3.37 -8.28 -2.68
CA PRO A 49 4.58 -8.25 -1.86
C PRO A 49 4.33 -8.84 -0.47
N GLU A 50 5.29 -9.59 0.08
CA GLU A 50 5.17 -10.24 1.40
C GLU A 50 4.87 -9.23 2.53
N ARG A 51 5.61 -8.11 2.56
CA ARG A 51 5.34 -7.01 3.51
C ARG A 51 3.90 -6.49 3.48
N VAL A 52 3.28 -6.50 2.30
CA VAL A 52 1.90 -6.04 2.13
C VAL A 52 0.91 -7.10 2.64
N LEU A 53 1.20 -8.39 2.45
CA LEU A 53 0.41 -9.47 3.04
C LEU A 53 0.46 -9.38 4.58
N ASP A 54 1.65 -9.31 5.17
CA ASP A 54 1.81 -9.22 6.62
C ASP A 54 1.14 -7.96 7.21
N PHE A 55 1.21 -6.85 6.48
CA PHE A 55 0.52 -5.61 6.87
C PHE A 55 -1.01 -5.81 6.87
N LEU A 56 -1.56 -6.46 5.84
CA LEU A 56 -3.00 -6.68 5.71
C LEU A 56 -3.54 -7.69 6.72
N GLU A 57 -2.78 -8.68 7.16
CA GLU A 57 -3.19 -9.60 8.24
C GLU A 57 -3.63 -8.84 9.50
N ARG A 58 -2.96 -7.72 9.79
CA ARG A 58 -3.23 -6.87 10.96
C ARG A 58 -4.22 -5.74 10.72
N ASN A 59 -4.31 -5.25 9.48
CA ASN A 59 -4.97 -3.97 9.17
C ASN A 59 -6.19 -4.09 8.25
N ASN A 60 -6.57 -5.29 7.79
CA ASN A 60 -7.61 -5.47 6.77
C ASN A 60 -8.99 -4.90 7.16
N GLU A 61 -9.34 -4.83 8.45
CA GLU A 61 -10.66 -4.32 8.88
C GLU A 61 -10.94 -2.87 8.47
N LYS A 62 -9.89 -2.05 8.32
CA LYS A 62 -9.99 -0.64 7.94
C LYS A 62 -9.77 -0.39 6.44
N LEU A 63 -9.46 -1.43 5.67
CA LEU A 63 -9.22 -1.33 4.23
C LEU A 63 -10.52 -1.04 3.48
N LYS A 64 -10.55 0.03 2.68
CA LYS A 64 -11.71 0.40 1.84
C LYS A 64 -11.53 0.11 0.35
N GLY A 65 -10.30 -0.20 -0.06
CA GLY A 65 -9.99 -0.49 -1.45
C GLY A 65 -8.49 -0.59 -1.72
N VAL A 66 -8.14 -1.18 -2.85
CA VAL A 66 -6.76 -1.41 -3.26
C VAL A 66 -6.53 -0.96 -4.71
N SER A 67 -5.36 -0.39 -4.97
CA SER A 67 -4.83 -0.13 -6.31
C SER A 67 -3.43 -0.70 -6.45
N ALA A 68 -3.09 -1.20 -7.64
CA ALA A 68 -1.81 -1.84 -7.90
C ALA A 68 -1.04 -1.13 -9.02
N SER A 69 0.23 -0.84 -8.74
CA SER A 69 1.21 -0.46 -9.76
C SER A 69 1.82 -1.72 -10.36
N GLY A 70 1.72 -1.86 -11.69
CA GLY A 70 2.32 -2.96 -12.44
C GLY A 70 2.89 -2.50 -13.77
N ASN A 71 3.23 -3.47 -14.63
CA ASN A 71 3.67 -3.24 -16.01
C ASN A 71 2.85 -4.14 -16.95
N ARG A 72 2.54 -3.65 -18.16
CA ARG A 72 1.69 -4.34 -19.15
C ARG A 72 2.49 -5.29 -20.03
#